data_AF-A0A661WK67-F1
#
_entry.id   AF-A0A661WK67-F1
#
_cell.length_a   1.000
_cell.length_b   1.000
_cell.length_c   1.000
_cell.angle_alpha   90.00
_cell.angle_beta   90.00
_cell.angle_gamma   90.00
#
_symmetry.space_group_name_H-M   'P 1'
#
loop_
_entity.id
_entity.type
_entity.pdbx_description
1 polymer ?
#
loop_
_entity_poly.entity_id
_entity_poly.type
_entity_poly.pdbx_seq_one_letter_code
_entity_poly.pdbx_strand_id
1 'polypeptide(L)'
;MKLDTEKKQVRAKDYEYSVEWEVGIPSLSLAVSSFQGQSSSVQFGTAYAFTEELKPGQIYNYRFSTSEIKNPLKKAIEECGWKYKGIAFGKL
;
A
#
# COMPACT_ATOMS: atom_id res chain seq x y z
N MET A 1 -13.21 -4.58 -5.04
CA MET A 1 -14.21 -3.49 -5.03
C MET A 1 -15.53 -4.01 -5.59
N LYS A 2 -16.66 -3.41 -5.19
CA LYS A 2 -17.99 -3.74 -5.72
C LYS A 2 -18.82 -2.48 -5.90
N LEU A 3 -19.59 -2.44 -6.97
CA LEU A 3 -20.51 -1.36 -7.32
C LEU A 3 -21.88 -1.66 -6.69
N ASP A 4 -22.39 -0.73 -5.87
CA ASP A 4 -23.74 -0.74 -5.30
C ASP A 4 -24.56 0.30 -6.09
N THR A 5 -25.27 -0.18 -7.11
CA THR A 5 -26.03 0.66 -8.05
C THR A 5 -27.25 1.30 -7.40
N GLU A 6 -27.88 0.65 -6.43
CA GLU A 6 -29.05 1.18 -5.71
C GLU A 6 -28.67 2.42 -4.88
N LYS A 7 -27.49 2.40 -4.25
CA LYS A 7 -27.02 3.48 -3.38
C LYS A 7 -26.02 4.43 -4.04
N LYS A 8 -25.71 4.22 -5.34
CA LYS A 8 -24.63 4.88 -6.09
C LYS A 8 -23.32 4.91 -5.28
N GLN A 9 -22.92 3.74 -4.77
CA GLN A 9 -21.77 3.61 -3.86
C GLN A 9 -20.75 2.61 -4.39
N VAL A 10 -19.47 2.96 -4.31
CA VAL A 10 -18.36 2.03 -4.54
C VAL A 10 -17.88 1.50 -3.21
N ARG A 11 -18.05 0.20 -3.01
CA ARG A 11 -17.57 -0.52 -1.83
C ARG A 11 -16.16 -1.02 -2.07
N ALA A 12 -15.22 -0.51 -1.29
CA ALA A 12 -13.81 -0.85 -1.40
C ALA A 12 -13.34 -1.59 -0.15
N LYS A 13 -12.50 -2.60 -0.36
CA LYS A 13 -11.82 -3.35 0.69
C LYS A 13 -10.34 -3.36 0.32
N ASP A 14 -9.48 -3.02 1.27
CA ASP A 14 -8.04 -2.99 1.04
C ASP A 14 -7.44 -4.34 1.41
N TYR A 15 -6.44 -4.74 0.62
CA TYR A 15 -5.62 -5.92 0.83
C TYR A 15 -4.17 -5.45 0.89
N GLU A 16 -3.48 -5.81 1.96
CA GLU A 16 -2.06 -5.50 2.14
C GLU A 16 -1.28 -6.81 2.13
N TYR A 17 -0.18 -6.83 1.37
CA TYR A 17 0.74 -7.96 1.27
C TYR A 17 2.14 -7.45 1.58
N SER A 18 2.80 -8.08 2.55
CA SER A 18 4.20 -7.78 2.88
C SER A 18 5.08 -8.95 2.47
N VAL A 19 6.18 -8.63 1.81
CA VAL A 19 7.22 -9.59 1.40
C VAL A 19 8.53 -9.07 1.96
N GLU A 20 9.16 -9.85 2.82
CA GLU A 20 10.45 -9.55 3.42
C GLU A 20 11.45 -10.64 3.02
N TRP A 21 12.65 -10.22 2.63
CA TRP A 21 13.78 -11.09 2.32
C TRP A 21 15.06 -10.48 2.88
N GLU A 22 15.98 -11.33 3.36
CA GLU A 22 17.29 -10.91 3.85
C GLU A 22 18.38 -11.42 2.90
N VAL A 23 19.32 -10.54 2.55
CA VAL A 23 20.54 -10.88 1.79
C VAL A 23 21.72 -10.84 2.76
N GLY A 24 22.34 -11.99 3.01
CA GLY A 24 23.42 -12.16 3.98
C GLY A 24 24.09 -13.53 3.87
N ILE A 25 24.52 -14.13 4.98
CA ILE A 25 24.85 -15.57 5.02
C ILE A 25 23.71 -16.31 4.32
N PRO A 26 23.95 -17.23 3.36
CA PRO A 26 22.90 -17.78 2.50
C PRO A 26 21.83 -18.53 3.30
N SER A 27 20.83 -17.79 3.78
CA SER A 27 19.64 -18.27 4.47
C SER A 27 18.46 -17.49 3.88
N LEU A 28 17.69 -18.15 3.03
CA LEU A 28 16.48 -17.59 2.45
C LEU A 28 15.36 -17.69 3.50
N SER A 29 14.97 -16.56 4.08
CA SER A 29 13.77 -16.45 4.91
C SER A 29 12.69 -15.73 4.10
N LEU A 30 11.51 -16.34 3.98
CA LEU A 30 10.34 -15.75 3.31
C LEU A 30 9.23 -15.61 4.35
N ALA A 31 8.84 -14.38 4.66
CA ALA A 31 7.65 -14.08 5.43
C ALA A 31 6.57 -13.48 4.52
N VAL A 32 5.36 -14.05 4.57
CA VAL A 32 4.18 -13.52 3.87
C VAL A 32 3.10 -13.25 4.90
N SER A 33 2.69 -12.00 5.03
CA SER A 33 1.53 -11.60 5.82
C SER A 33 0.47 -10.94 4.93
N SER A 34 -0.79 -11.18 5.25
CA SER A 34 -1.91 -10.55 4.55
C SER A 34 -2.84 -9.87 5.54
N PHE A 35 -3.13 -8.58 5.32
CA PHE A 35 -4.14 -7.85 6.08
C PHE A 35 -5.35 -7.52 5.20
N GLN A 36 -6.53 -7.63 5.79
CA GLN A 36 -7.81 -7.32 5.15
C GLN A 36 -8.55 -6.28 5.99
N GLY A 37 -8.75 -5.07 5.45
CA GLY A 37 -9.43 -4.01 6.18
C GLY A 37 -9.30 -2.64 5.51
N GLN A 38 -9.44 -1.58 6.31
CA GLN A 38 -9.00 -0.23 5.90
C GLN A 38 -7.61 0.01 6.49
N SER A 39 -6.58 0.03 5.65
CA SER A 39 -5.22 0.35 6.07
C SER A 39 -4.86 1.79 5.69
N SER A 40 -4.18 2.49 6.59
CA SER A 40 -3.57 3.79 6.30
C SER A 40 -2.14 3.74 6.80
N SER A 41 -1.22 3.45 5.89
CA SER A 41 0.21 3.35 6.19
C SER A 41 0.96 4.51 5.54
N VAL A 42 1.86 5.10 6.31
CA VAL A 42 2.88 6.05 5.85
C VAL A 42 4.22 5.46 6.26
N GLN A 43 5.05 5.12 5.28
CA GLN A 43 6.37 4.55 5.51
C GLN A 43 7.39 5.46 4.86
N PHE A 44 8.47 5.74 5.56
CA PHE A 44 9.58 6.51 5.02
C PHE A 44 10.87 5.94 5.58
N GLY A 45 11.88 5.84 4.73
CA GLY A 45 13.15 5.25 5.12
C GLY A 45 14.28 5.83 4.30
N THR A 46 15.36 6.18 4.99
CA THR A 46 16.61 6.60 4.38
C THR A 46 17.75 5.78 4.98
N ALA A 47 18.61 5.23 4.14
CA ALA A 47 19.86 4.62 4.60
C ALA A 47 21.05 5.21 3.88
N TYR A 48 22.14 5.32 4.62
CA TYR A 48 23.45 5.74 4.15
C TYR A 48 24.43 4.60 4.36
N ALA A 49 25.02 4.10 3.28
CA ALA A 49 26.15 3.17 3.32
C ALA A 49 26.96 3.28 2.04
N PHE A 50 27.87 2.33 1.81
CA PHE A 50 28.60 2.26 0.55
C PHE A 50 27.64 1.86 -0.57
N THR A 51 27.58 2.69 -1.62
CA THR A 51 26.80 2.40 -2.84
C THR A 51 27.49 1.30 -3.65
N GLU A 52 26.85 0.82 -4.73
CA GLU A 52 27.45 -0.15 -5.65
C GLU A 52 28.79 0.34 -6.25
N GLU A 53 29.08 1.64 -6.18
CA GLU A 53 30.35 2.25 -6.57
C GLU A 53 31.42 2.26 -5.46
N LEU A 54 31.20 1.59 -4.31
CA LEU A 54 32.07 1.61 -3.13
C LEU A 54 32.31 3.02 -2.55
N LYS A 55 31.42 3.98 -2.86
CA LYS A 55 31.46 5.33 -2.31
C LYS A 55 30.44 5.48 -1.19
N PRO A 56 30.76 6.20 -0.10
CA PRO A 56 29.77 6.51 0.92
C PRO A 56 28.65 7.38 0.32
N GLY A 57 27.40 6.94 0.43
CA GLY A 57 26.25 7.63 -0.16
C GLY A 57 24.90 7.13 0.36
N GLN A 58 23.82 7.77 -0.10
CA GLN A 58 22.46 7.33 0.20
C GLN A 58 22.11 6.12 -0.67
N ILE A 59 21.84 4.97 -0.06
CA ILE A 59 21.56 3.72 -0.77
C ILE A 59 20.07 3.63 -1.13
N TYR A 60 19.20 4.12 -0.25
CA TYR A 60 17.78 4.24 -0.52
C TYR A 60 17.17 5.45 0.20
N ASN A 61 16.20 6.06 -0.48
CA ASN A 61 15.28 7.05 0.07
C ASN A 61 13.91 6.70 -0.46
N TYR A 62 13.02 6.20 0.40
CA TYR A 62 11.66 5.92 -0.01
C TYR A 62 10.68 6.67 0.89
N ARG A 63 9.58 7.08 0.27
CA ARG A 63 8.38 7.58 0.93
C ARG A 63 7.20 6.88 0.29
N PHE A 64 6.42 6.21 1.11
CA PHE A 64 5.20 5.54 0.74
C PHE A 64 4.06 6.11 1.57
N SER A 65 2.99 6.52 0.90
CA SER A 65 1.76 6.90 1.57
C SER A 65 0.57 6.25 0.89
N THR A 66 -0.21 5.52 1.69
CA THR A 66 -1.44 4.88 1.21
C THR A 66 -2.45 5.90 0.68
N SER A 67 -2.41 7.14 1.18
CA SER A 67 -3.29 8.22 0.72
C SER A 67 -2.96 8.71 -0.69
N GLU A 68 -1.69 8.66 -1.11
CA GLU A 68 -1.27 9.06 -2.46
C GLU A 68 -1.88 8.13 -3.52
N ILE A 69 -2.14 6.87 -3.16
CA ILE A 69 -2.79 5.89 -4.04
C ILE A 69 -4.32 6.00 -3.95
N LYS A 70 -4.88 6.16 -2.75
CA LYS A 70 -6.34 6.14 -2.54
C LYS A 70 -7.03 7.43 -2.96
N ASN A 71 -6.37 8.58 -2.84
CA ASN A 71 -7.00 9.88 -3.11
C ASN A 71 -7.39 10.07 -4.59
N PRO A 72 -6.51 9.77 -5.57
CA PRO A 72 -6.90 9.86 -6.99
C PRO A 72 -8.09 8.95 -7.34
N LEU A 73 -8.12 7.76 -6.75
CA LEU A 73 -9.20 6.80 -6.97
C LEU A 73 -10.54 7.29 -6.40
N LYS A 74 -10.55 7.80 -5.17
CA LYS A 74 -11.76 8.42 -4.58
C LYS A 74 -12.26 9.57 -5.43
N LYS A 75 -11.34 10.42 -5.89
CA LYS A 75 -11.66 11.58 -6.73
C LYS A 75 -12.31 11.16 -8.05
N ALA A 76 -11.76 10.17 -8.75
CA ALA A 76 -12.36 9.64 -9.97
C ALA A 76 -13.76 9.06 -9.75
N ILE A 77 -13.98 8.38 -8.62
CA ILE A 77 -15.29 7.83 -8.24
C ILE A 77 -16.31 8.93 -7.97
N GLU A 78 -15.89 9.98 -7.27
CA GLU A 78 -16.71 11.16 -6.97
C GLU A 78 -17.04 11.98 -8.23
N GLU A 79 -16.08 12.15 -9.15
CA GLU A 79 -16.29 12.80 -10.45
C GLU A 79 -17.32 12.05 -11.30
N CYS A 80 -17.38 10.73 -11.21
CA CYS A 80 -18.43 9.91 -11.82
C CYS A 80 -19.79 9.99 -11.11
N GLY A 81 -19.90 10.72 -10.00
CA GLY A 81 -21.13 10.91 -9.22
C GLY A 81 -21.44 9.78 -8.24
N TRP A 82 -20.45 8.96 -7.89
CA TRP A 82 -20.58 7.83 -6.98
C TRP A 82 -19.90 8.13 -5.64
N LYS A 83 -20.41 7.56 -4.54
CA LYS A 83 -19.83 7.73 -3.21
C LYS A 83 -18.84 6.61 -2.89
N TYR A 84 -17.64 6.94 -2.41
CA TYR A 84 -16.67 5.94 -1.95
C TYR A 84 -17.00 5.48 -0.52
N LYS A 85 -17.07 4.17 -0.31
CA LYS A 85 -17.26 3.57 1.02
C LYS A 85 -16.22 2.48 1.27
N GLY A 86 -15.27 2.76 2.15
CA GLY A 86 -14.34 1.75 2.66
C GLY A 86 -15.06 0.78 3.60
N ILE A 87 -14.81 -0.51 3.44
CA ILE A 87 -15.34 -1.57 4.31
C ILE A 87 -14.16 -2.23 5.03
N ALA A 88 -14.11 -2.09 6.36
CA ALA A 88 -13.09 -2.73 7.18
C ALA A 88 -13.43 -4.20 7.47
N PHE A 89 -14.68 -4.51 7.80
CA PHE A 89 -15.20 -5.86 8.03
C PHE A 89 -16.61 -5.98 7.45
N GLY A 90 -16.92 -7.10 6.79
CA GLY A 90 -18.25 -7.39 6.19
C GLY A 90 -18.21 -7.82 4.71
N LYS A 91 -19.39 -8.21 4.17
CA LYS A 91 -19.55 -8.61 2.77
C LYS A 91 -19.48 -7.40 1.83
N LEU A 92 -18.73 -7.54 0.74
CA LEU A 92 -18.77 -6.64 -0.42
C LEU A 92 -20.17 -6.62 -1.04
#